data_AF-A0A4Y2RUY1-F1
#
_entry.id   AF-A0A4Y2RUY1-F1
#
_cell.length_a   1.000
_cell.length_b   1.000
_cell.length_c   1.000
_cell.angle_alpha   90.00
_cell.angle_beta   90.00
_cell.angle_gamma   90.00
#
_symmetry.space_group_name_H-M   'P 1'
#
loop_
_entity.id
_entity.type
_entity.pdbx_description
1 polymer ?
#
loop_
_entity_poly.entity_id
_entity_poly.type
_entity_poly.pdbx_seq_one_letter_code
_entity_poly.pdbx_strand_id
1 'polypeptide(L)'
;GLIDAHEQFKQTLGEADKEHKSITALAQEVQTIATQCQIPGGIENPYTTLTSIDITTKWSDVKQMIPKRDQVLQTELMRQQSNERLRRKFAEKANAVGPWIERQMDSVTAIGMGMQGSLEDQLNKLKQFEVSVVQYRPHLDELEKCHQEIQEAMIFENRYTQYTMEGEADFRRIMSVVDPNNTGYVHFDTFLDFMTRESTDSDTAEQIIDSFRILAGDKPYITAEELRRELPPDQAEYCIQRMGPFKGPGTVPGALDYMSFSTALYGESDL
;
A
#
# COMPACT_ATOMS: atom_id res chain seq x y z
N GLY A 1 24.44 12.69 -11.00
CA GLY A 1 24.19 11.85 -9.80
C GLY A 1 25.49 11.64 -9.03
N LEU A 2 25.48 10.81 -7.97
CA LEU A 2 26.67 10.59 -7.12
C LEU A 2 27.87 10.01 -7.89
N ILE A 3 27.62 9.18 -8.90
CA ILE A 3 28.66 8.64 -9.80
C ILE A 3 29.29 9.76 -10.62
N ASP A 4 28.48 10.58 -11.31
CA ASP A 4 28.99 11.70 -12.12
C ASP A 4 29.81 12.68 -11.28
N ALA A 5 29.36 12.99 -10.06
CA ALA A 5 30.10 13.84 -9.14
C ALA A 5 31.45 13.22 -8.75
N HIS A 6 31.51 11.90 -8.59
CA HIS A 6 32.76 11.20 -8.31
C HIS A 6 33.70 11.19 -9.54
N GLU A 7 33.17 11.04 -10.75
CA GLU A 7 33.94 11.17 -12.00
C GLU A 7 34.50 12.59 -12.16
N GLN A 8 33.71 13.62 -11.90
CA GLN A 8 34.18 15.02 -11.91
C GLN A 8 35.30 15.24 -10.89
N PHE A 9 35.17 14.68 -9.68
CA PHE A 9 36.27 14.69 -8.70
C PHE A 9 37.53 13.99 -9.22
N LYS A 10 37.39 12.83 -9.88
CA LYS A 10 38.56 12.12 -10.44
C LYS A 10 39.29 12.93 -11.52
N GLN A 11 38.58 13.80 -12.24
CA GLN A 11 39.19 14.68 -13.25
C GLN A 11 40.13 15.72 -12.64
N THR A 12 39.92 16.14 -11.38
CA THR A 12 40.80 17.12 -10.71
C THR A 12 42.09 16.50 -10.18
N LEU A 13 42.18 15.17 -10.11
CA LEU A 13 43.33 14.46 -9.53
C LEU A 13 44.63 14.70 -10.29
N GLY A 14 44.55 14.92 -11.61
CA GLY A 14 45.73 15.18 -12.43
C GLY A 14 46.41 16.51 -12.08
N GLU A 15 45.61 17.55 -11.82
CA GLU A 15 46.14 18.85 -11.37
C GLU A 15 46.61 18.79 -9.93
N ALA A 16 45.83 18.15 -9.05
CA ALA A 16 46.21 17.96 -7.65
C ALA A 16 47.50 17.14 -7.47
N ASP A 17 47.75 16.11 -8.30
CA ASP A 17 49.01 15.34 -8.26
C ASP A 17 50.23 16.18 -8.68
N LYS A 18 50.04 17.10 -9.65
CA LYS A 18 51.09 18.04 -10.06
C LYS A 18 51.41 19.01 -8.92
N GLU A 19 50.39 19.55 -8.27
CA GLU A 19 50.56 20.46 -7.13
C GLU A 19 51.24 19.75 -5.95
N HIS A 20 50.80 18.54 -5.60
CA HIS A 20 51.45 17.68 -4.61
C HIS A 20 52.95 17.49 -4.91
N LYS A 21 53.29 17.09 -6.14
CA LYS A 21 54.68 16.91 -6.56
C LYS A 21 55.50 18.20 -6.43
N SER A 22 54.91 19.35 -6.80
CA SER A 22 55.58 20.64 -6.68
C SER A 22 55.85 21.02 -5.22
N ILE A 23 54.88 20.82 -4.33
CA ILE A 23 55.03 21.10 -2.89
C ILE A 23 56.11 20.20 -2.29
N THR A 24 56.09 18.89 -2.58
CA THR A 24 57.11 17.94 -2.10
C THR A 24 58.51 18.30 -2.61
N ALA A 25 58.63 18.71 -3.87
CA ALA A 25 59.91 19.12 -4.46
C ALA A 25 60.48 20.37 -3.77
N LEU A 26 59.66 21.40 -3.53
CA LEU A 26 60.08 22.61 -2.82
C LEU A 26 60.54 22.29 -1.38
N ALA A 27 59.80 21.45 -0.66
CA ALA A 27 60.20 21.01 0.68
C ALA A 27 61.55 20.27 0.66
N GLN A 28 61.79 19.45 -0.36
CA GLN A 28 63.05 18.71 -0.51
C GLN A 28 64.22 19.63 -0.92
N GLU A 29 63.98 20.66 -1.72
CA GLU A 29 64.97 21.69 -2.06
C GLU A 29 65.41 22.48 -0.83
N VAL A 30 64.45 22.97 -0.02
CA VAL A 30 64.76 23.65 1.26
C VAL A 30 65.58 22.75 2.17
N GLN A 31 65.19 21.49 2.33
CA GLN A 31 65.94 20.50 3.12
C GLN A 31 67.38 20.34 2.61
N THR A 32 67.55 20.26 1.28
CA THR A 32 68.86 20.07 0.64
C THR A 32 69.75 21.28 0.90
N ILE A 33 69.26 22.50 0.68
CA ILE A 33 70.01 23.74 0.88
C ILE A 33 70.36 23.92 2.37
N ALA A 34 69.41 23.74 3.28
CA ALA A 34 69.65 23.89 4.72
C ALA A 34 70.73 22.90 5.21
N THR A 35 70.71 21.67 4.70
CA THR A 35 71.71 20.63 5.05
C THR A 35 73.08 20.95 4.44
N GLN A 36 73.14 21.35 3.16
CA GLN A 36 74.40 21.69 2.48
C GLN A 36 75.09 22.91 3.09
N CYS A 37 74.32 23.93 3.45
CA CYS A 37 74.82 25.16 4.07
C CYS A 37 74.96 25.08 5.60
N GLN A 38 74.60 23.94 6.21
CA GLN A 38 74.63 23.72 7.67
C GLN A 38 73.88 24.80 8.47
N ILE A 39 72.70 25.22 7.99
CA ILE A 39 71.92 26.29 8.61
C ILE A 39 71.24 25.75 9.89
N PRO A 40 71.58 26.24 11.09
CA PRO A 40 70.94 25.80 12.32
C PRO A 40 69.45 26.13 12.30
N GLY A 41 68.60 25.12 12.52
CA GLY A 41 67.13 25.29 12.49
C GLY A 41 66.53 25.47 11.09
N GLY A 42 67.33 25.43 10.01
CA GLY A 42 66.86 25.68 8.65
C GLY A 42 65.90 24.62 8.06
N ILE A 43 65.68 23.52 8.78
CA ILE A 43 64.79 22.42 8.40
C ILE A 43 63.38 22.62 8.97
N GLU A 44 63.26 23.35 10.08
CA GLU A 44 61.96 23.58 10.72
C GLU A 44 61.19 24.66 9.98
N ASN A 45 59.94 24.36 9.63
CA ASN A 45 59.07 25.32 8.96
C ASN A 45 58.29 26.14 10.02
N PRO A 46 58.55 27.45 10.17
CA PRO A 46 57.88 28.27 11.20
C PRO A 46 56.46 28.69 10.79
N TYR A 47 56.06 28.48 9.53
CA TYR A 47 54.80 28.99 8.98
C TYR A 47 53.68 27.95 8.96
N THR A 48 54.00 26.67 9.15
CA THR A 48 53.01 25.58 9.20
C THR A 48 53.50 24.41 10.03
N THR A 49 52.56 23.71 10.67
CA THR A 49 52.83 22.47 11.40
C THR A 49 52.82 21.24 10.49
N LEU A 50 52.46 21.38 9.21
CA LEU A 50 52.37 20.25 8.27
C LEU A 50 53.73 19.96 7.65
N THR A 51 54.13 18.68 7.68
CA THR A 51 55.34 18.21 7.00
C THR A 51 55.04 17.66 5.61
N SER A 52 56.07 17.58 4.75
CA SER A 52 55.96 16.93 3.45
C SER A 52 55.54 15.44 3.55
N ILE A 53 55.93 14.78 4.65
CA ILE A 53 55.54 13.39 4.96
C ILE A 53 54.04 13.32 5.25
N ASP A 54 53.49 14.25 6.04
CA ASP A 54 52.05 14.30 6.35
C ASP A 54 51.23 14.46 5.07
N ILE A 55 51.64 15.40 4.21
CA ILE A 55 50.99 15.65 2.91
C ILE A 55 51.05 14.41 2.03
N THR A 56 52.22 13.78 1.91
CA THR A 56 52.41 12.57 1.10
C THR A 56 51.57 11.40 1.61
N THR A 57 51.48 11.26 2.94
CA THR A 57 50.65 10.23 3.59
C THR A 57 49.18 10.45 3.26
N LYS A 58 48.67 11.67 3.47
CA LYS A 58 47.26 12.00 3.15
C LYS A 58 46.95 11.86 1.66
N TRP A 59 47.88 12.21 0.78
CA TRP A 59 47.71 11.99 -0.66
C TRP A 59 47.62 10.50 -1.01
N SER A 60 48.44 9.65 -0.38
CA SER A 60 48.35 8.20 -0.51
C SER A 60 46.99 7.66 -0.04
N ASP A 61 46.52 8.11 1.12
CA ASP A 61 45.21 7.73 1.68
C ASP A 61 44.08 8.05 0.70
N VAL A 62 44.06 9.28 0.15
CA VAL A 62 43.07 9.70 -0.85
C VAL A 62 43.11 8.77 -2.07
N LYS A 63 44.30 8.49 -2.61
CA LYS A 63 44.46 7.58 -3.75
C LYS A 63 43.95 6.16 -3.48
N GLN A 64 44.10 5.66 -2.26
CA GLN A 64 43.58 4.34 -1.86
C GLN A 64 42.05 4.34 -1.66
N MET A 65 41.46 5.47 -1.27
CA MET A 65 40.02 5.57 -1.02
C MET A 65 39.19 5.71 -2.29
N ILE A 66 39.75 6.25 -3.37
CA ILE A 66 39.07 6.40 -4.67
C ILE A 66 38.53 5.07 -5.22
N PRO A 67 39.33 4.01 -5.42
CA PRO A 67 38.81 2.75 -5.96
C PRO A 67 37.80 2.08 -5.02
N LYS A 68 37.92 2.26 -3.70
CA LYS A 68 36.92 1.78 -2.74
C LYS A 68 35.58 2.51 -2.93
N ARG A 69 35.63 3.83 -3.19
CA ARG A 69 34.45 4.63 -3.47
C ARG A 69 33.81 4.25 -4.80
N ASP A 70 34.61 4.00 -5.84
CA ASP A 70 34.14 3.47 -7.13
C ASP A 70 33.35 2.18 -6.92
N GLN A 71 33.90 1.23 -6.16
CA GLN A 71 33.24 -0.05 -5.87
C GLN A 71 31.91 0.14 -5.12
N VAL A 72 31.89 0.96 -4.08
CA VAL A 72 30.65 1.25 -3.31
C VAL A 72 29.57 1.86 -4.20
N LEU A 73 29.93 2.82 -5.05
CA LEU A 73 29.00 3.47 -5.97
C LEU A 73 28.47 2.48 -7.01
N GLN A 74 29.32 1.60 -7.55
CA GLN A 74 28.90 0.58 -8.50
C GLN A 74 27.96 -0.46 -7.87
N THR A 75 28.25 -0.90 -6.64
CA THR A 75 27.36 -1.79 -5.89
C THR A 75 26.00 -1.15 -5.65
N GLU A 76 25.97 0.12 -5.24
CA GLU A 76 24.71 0.85 -5.04
C GLU A 76 23.94 1.03 -6.36
N LEU A 77 24.62 1.32 -7.46
CA LEU A 77 23.99 1.41 -8.79
C LEU A 77 23.30 0.09 -9.17
N MET A 78 23.99 -1.03 -9.00
CA MET A 78 23.42 -2.36 -9.27
C MET A 78 22.20 -2.63 -8.39
N ARG A 79 22.26 -2.25 -7.10
CA ARG A 79 21.12 -2.36 -6.17
C ARG A 79 19.93 -1.54 -6.66
N GLN A 80 20.15 -0.27 -7.02
CA GLN A 80 19.08 0.60 -7.52
C GLN A 80 18.46 0.09 -8.82
N GLN A 81 19.27 -0.41 -9.75
CA GLN A 81 18.77 -1.05 -10.98
C GLN A 81 17.96 -2.31 -10.69
N SER A 82 18.39 -3.13 -9.73
CA SER A 82 17.63 -4.30 -9.29
C SER A 82 16.28 -3.89 -8.70
N ASN A 83 16.27 -2.91 -7.80
CA ASN A 83 15.04 -2.40 -7.18
C ASN A 83 14.08 -1.80 -8.22
N GLU A 84 14.60 -1.08 -9.21
CA GLU A 84 13.80 -0.56 -10.32
C GLU A 84 13.16 -1.68 -11.17
N ARG A 85 13.87 -2.78 -11.43
CA ARG A 85 13.30 -3.96 -12.10
C ARG A 85 12.18 -4.60 -11.29
N LEU A 86 12.38 -4.77 -9.98
CA LEU A 86 11.37 -5.33 -9.08
C LEU A 86 10.10 -4.47 -9.07
N ARG A 87 10.24 -3.14 -8.97
CA ARG A 87 9.11 -2.20 -9.03
C ARG A 87 8.29 -2.38 -10.30
N ARG A 88 8.95 -2.45 -11.46
CA ARG A 88 8.26 -2.63 -12.74
C ARG A 88 7.56 -3.98 -12.84
N LYS A 89 8.25 -5.07 -12.45
CA LYS A 89 7.71 -6.43 -12.47
C LYS A 89 6.45 -6.54 -11.60
N PHE A 90 6.50 -6.02 -10.37
CA PHE A 90 5.34 -5.98 -9.49
C PHE A 90 4.21 -5.12 -10.09
N ALA A 91 4.53 -3.93 -10.57
CA ALA A 91 3.52 -3.03 -11.14
C ALA A 91 2.81 -3.64 -12.36
N GLU A 92 3.54 -4.32 -13.23
CA GLU A 92 2.97 -5.04 -14.37
C GLU A 92 1.93 -6.08 -13.91
N LYS A 93 2.27 -6.88 -12.91
CA LYS A 93 1.37 -7.90 -12.34
C LYS A 93 0.19 -7.26 -11.61
N ALA A 94 0.45 -6.29 -10.73
CA ALA A 94 -0.56 -5.62 -9.94
C ALA A 94 -1.57 -4.86 -10.83
N ASN A 95 -1.09 -4.18 -11.87
CA ASN A 95 -1.96 -3.46 -12.82
C ASN A 95 -2.81 -4.39 -13.70
N ALA A 96 -2.46 -5.68 -13.80
CA ALA A 96 -3.30 -6.69 -14.44
C ALA A 96 -4.32 -7.28 -13.45
N VAL A 97 -3.86 -7.61 -12.23
CA VAL A 97 -4.66 -8.23 -11.18
C VAL A 97 -5.70 -7.27 -10.59
N GLY A 98 -5.30 -6.04 -10.24
CA GLY A 98 -6.17 -5.06 -9.56
C GLY A 98 -7.49 -4.82 -10.29
N PRO A 99 -7.49 -4.39 -11.56
CA PRO A 99 -8.73 -4.20 -12.33
C PRO A 99 -9.53 -5.49 -12.54
N TRP A 100 -8.88 -6.65 -12.53
CA TRP A 100 -9.57 -7.93 -12.61
C TRP A 100 -10.36 -8.19 -11.31
N ILE A 101 -9.75 -7.96 -10.14
CA ILE A 101 -10.41 -8.08 -8.83
C ILE A 101 -11.59 -7.13 -8.74
N GLU A 102 -11.41 -5.84 -9.08
CA GLU A 102 -12.49 -4.83 -9.08
C GLU A 102 -13.71 -5.31 -9.88
N ARG A 103 -13.49 -5.80 -11.11
CA ARG A 103 -14.58 -6.34 -11.95
C ARG A 103 -15.25 -7.57 -11.36
N GLN A 104 -14.50 -8.46 -10.69
CA GLN A 104 -15.11 -9.62 -10.04
C GLN A 104 -16.00 -9.16 -8.87
N MET A 105 -15.53 -8.22 -8.04
CA MET A 105 -16.29 -7.68 -6.91
C MET A 105 -17.57 -6.96 -7.36
N ASP A 106 -17.49 -6.11 -8.38
CA ASP A 106 -18.64 -5.42 -8.97
C ASP A 106 -19.70 -6.42 -9.45
N SER A 107 -19.25 -7.49 -10.11
CA SER A 107 -20.16 -8.49 -10.67
C SER A 107 -20.84 -9.33 -9.61
N VAL A 108 -20.12 -9.71 -8.55
CA VAL A 108 -20.69 -10.45 -7.41
C VAL A 108 -21.70 -9.58 -6.68
N THR A 109 -21.37 -8.31 -6.44
CA THR A 109 -22.28 -7.33 -5.82
C THR A 109 -23.58 -7.18 -6.62
N ALA A 110 -23.48 -7.08 -7.95
CA ALA A 110 -24.65 -6.98 -8.83
C ALA A 110 -25.55 -8.23 -8.79
N ILE A 111 -24.98 -9.42 -8.57
CA ILE A 111 -25.75 -10.66 -8.38
C ILE A 111 -26.49 -10.62 -7.03
N GLY A 112 -25.81 -10.23 -5.95
CA GLY A 112 -26.38 -10.14 -4.60
C GLY A 112 -27.53 -9.13 -4.49
N MET A 113 -27.45 -8.01 -5.22
CA MET A 113 -28.51 -7.00 -5.27
C MET A 113 -29.73 -7.41 -6.11
N GLY A 114 -29.76 -8.61 -6.70
CA GLY A 114 -30.91 -9.11 -7.44
C GLY A 114 -31.22 -8.35 -8.73
N MET A 115 -30.31 -7.51 -9.22
CA MET A 115 -30.64 -6.51 -10.25
C MET A 115 -30.94 -7.11 -11.63
N GLN A 116 -30.55 -8.36 -11.93
CA GLN A 116 -30.80 -8.99 -13.24
C GLN A 116 -30.87 -10.54 -13.22
N GLY A 117 -32.00 -11.09 -13.70
CA GLY A 117 -32.17 -12.51 -14.07
C GLY A 117 -32.96 -13.34 -13.05
N SER A 118 -33.20 -14.61 -13.37
CA SER A 118 -33.80 -15.57 -12.43
C SER A 118 -32.77 -16.05 -11.38
N LEU A 119 -33.24 -16.64 -10.28
CA LEU A 119 -32.36 -17.27 -9.28
C LEU A 119 -31.46 -18.35 -9.91
N GLU A 120 -31.95 -19.07 -10.92
CA GLU A 120 -31.17 -20.07 -11.65
C GLU A 120 -30.07 -19.41 -12.50
N ASP A 121 -30.35 -18.27 -13.13
CA ASP A 121 -29.34 -17.49 -13.86
C ASP A 121 -28.27 -16.94 -12.91
N GLN A 122 -28.67 -16.48 -11.73
CA GLN A 122 -27.75 -16.00 -10.69
C GLN A 122 -26.84 -17.12 -10.18
N LEU A 123 -27.40 -18.30 -9.90
CA LEU A 123 -26.62 -19.48 -9.51
C LEU A 123 -25.62 -19.90 -10.59
N ASN A 124 -26.04 -19.89 -11.86
CA ASN A 124 -25.16 -20.21 -12.98
C ASN A 124 -24.03 -19.18 -13.16
N LYS A 125 -24.31 -17.89 -12.97
CA LYS A 125 -23.28 -16.84 -12.97
C LYS A 125 -22.28 -17.06 -11.85
N LEU A 126 -22.72 -17.32 -10.62
CA LEU A 126 -21.83 -17.57 -9.48
C LEU A 126 -20.91 -18.79 -9.69
N LYS A 127 -21.43 -19.88 -10.27
CA LYS A 127 -20.60 -21.04 -10.63
C LYS A 127 -19.51 -20.69 -11.66
N GLN A 128 -19.80 -19.78 -12.59
CA GLN A 128 -18.79 -19.30 -13.54
C GLN A 128 -17.74 -18.42 -12.87
N PHE A 129 -18.13 -17.62 -11.87
CA PHE A 129 -17.20 -16.85 -11.03
C PHE A 129 -16.25 -17.76 -10.24
N GLU A 130 -16.75 -18.83 -9.64
CA GLU A 130 -15.91 -19.80 -8.93
C GLU A 130 -14.80 -20.35 -9.85
N VAL A 131 -15.17 -20.76 -11.06
CA VAL A 131 -14.21 -21.28 -12.05
C VAL A 131 -13.22 -20.20 -12.50
N SER A 132 -13.66 -18.96 -12.72
CA SER A 132 -12.76 -17.88 -13.15
C SER A 132 -11.72 -17.53 -12.07
N VAL A 133 -12.12 -17.52 -10.80
CA VAL A 133 -11.23 -17.24 -9.67
C VAL A 133 -10.17 -18.33 -9.53
N VAL A 134 -10.58 -19.60 -9.59
CA VAL A 134 -9.64 -20.74 -9.52
C VAL A 134 -8.62 -20.68 -10.66
N GLN A 135 -9.06 -20.34 -11.88
CA GLN A 135 -8.16 -20.22 -13.03
C GLN A 135 -7.19 -19.04 -12.92
N TYR A 136 -7.59 -17.96 -12.24
CA TYR A 136 -6.78 -16.76 -12.10
C TYR A 136 -5.73 -16.85 -10.99
N ARG A 137 -5.92 -17.77 -10.02
CA ARG A 137 -5.05 -17.99 -8.85
C ARG A 137 -3.54 -17.96 -9.12
N PRO A 138 -2.98 -18.60 -10.17
CA PRO A 138 -1.54 -18.54 -10.44
C PRO A 138 -0.98 -17.11 -10.64
N HIS A 139 -1.80 -16.18 -11.14
CA HIS A 139 -1.39 -14.78 -11.31
C HIS A 139 -1.29 -14.06 -9.97
N LEU A 140 -2.11 -14.44 -8.99
CA LEU A 140 -2.06 -13.94 -7.63
C LEU A 140 -0.83 -14.47 -6.90
N ASP A 141 -0.55 -15.77 -7.02
CA ASP A 141 0.65 -16.39 -6.43
C ASP A 141 1.93 -15.73 -6.99
N GLU A 142 1.96 -15.40 -8.28
CA GLU A 142 3.07 -14.65 -8.89
C GLU A 142 3.17 -13.22 -8.34
N LEU A 143 2.05 -12.53 -8.15
CA LEU A 143 2.01 -11.18 -7.60
C LEU A 143 2.50 -11.16 -6.14
N GLU A 144 2.04 -12.09 -5.32
CA GLU A 144 2.47 -12.25 -3.92
C GLU A 144 3.98 -12.52 -3.83
N LYS A 145 4.50 -13.42 -4.69
CA LYS A 145 5.95 -13.66 -4.77
C LYS A 145 6.72 -12.39 -5.15
N CYS A 146 6.23 -11.61 -6.13
CA CYS A 146 6.86 -10.34 -6.49
C CYS A 146 6.82 -9.33 -5.35
N HIS A 147 5.75 -9.32 -4.55
CA HIS A 147 5.66 -8.47 -3.37
C HIS A 147 6.69 -8.85 -2.31
N GLN A 148 6.84 -10.15 -2.04
CA GLN A 148 7.84 -10.64 -1.09
C GLN A 148 9.25 -10.18 -1.51
N GLU A 149 9.59 -10.30 -2.80
CA GLU A 149 10.86 -9.79 -3.34
C GLU A 149 11.04 -8.27 -3.11
N ILE A 150 9.97 -7.49 -3.20
CA ILE A 150 9.96 -6.04 -2.92
C ILE A 150 10.17 -5.73 -1.44
N GLN A 151 9.51 -6.47 -0.55
CA GLN A 151 9.64 -6.31 0.90
C GLN A 151 11.05 -6.69 1.39
N GLU A 152 11.58 -7.83 0.92
CA GLU A 152 12.95 -8.27 1.22
C GLU A 152 13.99 -7.26 0.72
N ALA A 153 13.73 -6.58 -0.41
CA ALA A 153 14.55 -5.50 -0.93
C ALA A 153 14.31 -4.13 -0.22
N MET A 154 13.42 -4.08 0.78
CA MET A 154 13.01 -2.88 1.54
C MET A 154 12.55 -1.73 0.63
N ILE A 155 11.75 -2.06 -0.38
CA ILE A 155 11.19 -1.09 -1.33
C ILE A 155 9.76 -0.75 -0.89
N PHE A 156 9.56 0.47 -0.38
CA PHE A 156 8.25 0.90 0.12
C PHE A 156 7.40 1.65 -0.91
N GLU A 157 8.05 2.21 -1.94
CA GLU A 157 7.38 3.05 -2.94
C GLU A 157 7.50 2.46 -4.34
N ASN A 158 6.39 2.47 -5.06
CA ASN A 158 6.32 2.07 -6.45
C ASN A 158 5.56 3.09 -7.29
N ARG A 159 6.27 3.94 -8.03
CA ARG A 159 5.69 4.95 -8.93
C ARG A 159 4.95 4.41 -10.14
N TYR A 160 5.00 3.09 -10.39
CA TYR A 160 4.42 2.46 -11.58
C TYR A 160 3.04 1.85 -11.33
N THR A 161 2.58 1.84 -10.08
CA THR A 161 1.26 1.32 -9.73
C THR A 161 0.74 1.99 -8.47
N GLN A 162 -0.56 2.22 -8.41
CA GLN A 162 -1.26 2.65 -7.20
C GLN A 162 -1.66 1.47 -6.32
N TYR A 163 -1.60 0.24 -6.84
CA TYR A 163 -1.93 -0.96 -6.11
C TYR A 163 -0.78 -1.29 -5.16
N THR A 164 -1.01 -1.12 -3.87
CA THR A 164 -0.19 -1.69 -2.81
C THR A 164 -0.85 -2.97 -2.31
N MET A 165 -0.09 -3.88 -1.71
CA MET A 165 -0.69 -5.07 -1.07
C MET A 165 -1.57 -4.71 0.14
N GLU A 166 -1.59 -3.44 0.57
CA GLU A 166 -2.57 -2.95 1.55
C GLU A 166 -3.97 -2.87 0.91
N GLY A 167 -4.07 -2.57 -0.39
CA GLY A 167 -5.32 -2.72 -1.16
C GLY A 167 -5.73 -4.18 -1.42
N GLU A 168 -4.82 -5.13 -1.22
CA GLU A 168 -5.14 -6.57 -1.19
C GLU A 168 -5.69 -7.04 0.17
N ALA A 169 -5.70 -6.21 1.21
CA ALA A 169 -6.25 -6.61 2.51
C ALA A 169 -7.69 -7.10 2.37
N ASP A 170 -8.47 -6.47 1.50
CA ASP A 170 -9.86 -6.85 1.23
C ASP A 170 -9.94 -8.21 0.53
N PHE A 171 -9.12 -8.48 -0.49
CA PHE A 171 -9.13 -9.78 -1.18
C PHE A 171 -8.54 -10.91 -0.34
N ARG A 172 -7.47 -10.65 0.42
CA ARG A 172 -6.95 -11.61 1.41
C ARG A 172 -7.96 -11.85 2.53
N ARG A 173 -8.69 -10.82 2.97
CA ARG A 173 -9.79 -10.97 3.93
C ARG A 173 -10.90 -11.86 3.36
N ILE A 174 -11.35 -11.58 2.14
CA ILE A 174 -12.32 -12.42 1.41
C ILE A 174 -11.81 -13.88 1.41
N MET A 175 -10.62 -14.11 0.87
CA MET A 175 -10.05 -15.46 0.72
C MET A 175 -9.79 -16.17 2.05
N SER A 176 -9.37 -15.44 3.09
CA SER A 176 -9.16 -16.01 4.43
C SER A 176 -10.46 -16.49 5.09
N VAL A 177 -11.60 -15.92 4.70
CA VAL A 177 -12.91 -16.31 5.21
C VAL A 177 -13.51 -17.42 4.33
N VAL A 178 -13.34 -17.33 3.00
CA VAL A 178 -13.98 -18.26 2.06
C VAL A 178 -13.16 -19.53 1.76
N ASP A 179 -11.84 -19.52 2.02
CA ASP A 179 -10.92 -20.67 1.96
C ASP A 179 -9.87 -20.59 3.09
N PRO A 180 -10.29 -20.72 4.37
CA PRO A 180 -9.41 -20.54 5.54
C PRO A 180 -8.27 -21.55 5.62
N ASN A 181 -8.40 -22.70 4.96
CA ASN A 181 -7.40 -23.77 4.94
C ASN A 181 -6.46 -23.68 3.72
N ASN A 182 -6.60 -22.64 2.90
CA ASN A 182 -5.84 -22.43 1.67
C ASN A 182 -5.84 -23.66 0.75
N THR A 183 -6.99 -24.33 0.68
CA THR A 183 -7.17 -25.59 -0.06
C THR A 183 -7.21 -25.39 -1.57
N GLY A 184 -7.41 -24.15 -2.03
CA GLY A 184 -7.61 -23.86 -3.45
C GLY A 184 -9.06 -23.89 -3.90
N TYR A 185 -9.98 -24.23 -3.00
CA TYR A 185 -11.40 -24.45 -3.29
C TYR A 185 -12.28 -23.60 -2.38
N VAL A 186 -13.08 -22.72 -2.97
CA VAL A 186 -14.06 -21.89 -2.27
C VAL A 186 -15.43 -22.53 -2.40
N HIS A 187 -15.97 -23.06 -1.30
CA HIS A 187 -17.31 -23.63 -1.29
C HIS A 187 -18.35 -22.52 -1.42
N PHE A 188 -19.35 -22.75 -2.29
CA PHE A 188 -20.44 -21.82 -2.58
C PHE A 188 -21.15 -21.29 -1.33
N ASP A 189 -21.41 -22.15 -0.34
CA ASP A 189 -22.07 -21.79 0.91
C ASP A 189 -21.20 -20.85 1.77
N THR A 190 -19.88 -21.07 1.79
CA THR A 190 -18.91 -20.22 2.53
C THR A 190 -18.74 -18.84 1.89
N PHE A 191 -18.78 -18.80 0.55
CA PHE A 191 -18.76 -17.54 -0.19
C PHE A 191 -20.06 -16.76 -0.02
N LEU A 192 -21.21 -17.44 -0.07
CA LEU A 192 -22.52 -16.83 0.18
C LEU A 192 -22.63 -16.32 1.62
N ASP A 193 -22.13 -17.07 2.62
CA ASP A 193 -22.08 -16.63 4.02
C ASP A 193 -21.18 -15.41 4.22
N PHE A 194 -20.02 -15.36 3.55
CA PHE A 194 -19.14 -14.18 3.57
C PHE A 194 -19.81 -12.96 2.95
N MET A 195 -20.37 -13.12 1.74
CA MET A 195 -21.08 -12.05 1.02
C MET A 195 -22.33 -11.59 1.77
N THR A 196 -23.05 -12.50 2.44
CA THR A 196 -24.20 -12.18 3.28
C THR A 196 -23.75 -11.44 4.54
N ARG A 197 -22.65 -11.85 5.19
CA ARG A 197 -22.08 -11.12 6.34
C ARG A 197 -21.60 -9.71 5.97
N GLU A 198 -20.88 -9.56 4.88
CA GLU A 198 -20.40 -8.24 4.42
C GLU A 198 -21.53 -7.33 3.92
N SER A 199 -22.58 -7.88 3.31
CA SER A 199 -23.76 -7.09 2.94
C SER A 199 -24.66 -6.78 4.15
N THR A 200 -24.74 -7.66 5.15
CA THR A 200 -25.41 -7.33 6.43
C THR A 200 -24.66 -6.30 7.26
N ASP A 201 -23.33 -6.21 7.11
CA ASP A 201 -22.50 -5.16 7.73
C ASP A 201 -22.58 -3.80 6.98
N SER A 202 -23.33 -3.73 5.87
CA SER A 202 -23.44 -2.51 5.07
C SER A 202 -24.71 -1.68 5.33
N ASP A 203 -25.67 -2.21 6.11
CA ASP A 203 -26.83 -1.43 6.51
C ASP A 203 -26.53 -0.71 7.83
N THR A 204 -26.29 0.60 7.75
CA THR A 204 -26.27 1.45 8.95
C THR A 204 -27.71 1.72 9.40
N ALA A 205 -27.92 1.92 10.71
CA ALA A 205 -29.22 2.35 11.23
C ALA A 205 -29.76 3.58 10.47
N GLU A 206 -28.88 4.45 9.98
CA GLU A 206 -29.19 5.64 9.19
C GLU A 206 -29.83 5.31 7.83
N GLN A 207 -29.34 4.30 7.11
CA GLN A 207 -29.91 3.88 5.82
C GLN A 207 -31.28 3.20 5.95
N ILE A 208 -31.49 2.43 7.02
CA ILE A 208 -32.82 1.85 7.34
C ILE A 208 -33.80 2.96 7.76
N ILE A 209 -33.33 3.95 8.54
CA ILE A 209 -34.12 5.15 8.90
C ILE A 209 -34.53 5.91 7.64
N ASP A 210 -33.63 6.10 6.69
CA ASP A 210 -33.93 6.78 5.42
C ASP A 210 -34.91 5.98 4.56
N SER A 211 -34.80 4.65 4.54
CA SER A 211 -35.75 3.78 3.84
C SER A 211 -37.16 3.91 4.41
N PHE A 212 -37.32 3.86 5.74
CA PHE A 212 -38.62 4.08 6.37
C PHE A 212 -39.13 5.51 6.21
N ARG A 213 -38.25 6.51 6.16
CA ARG A 213 -38.62 7.91 5.88
C ARG A 213 -39.26 8.04 4.49
N ILE A 214 -38.73 7.35 3.48
CA ILE A 214 -39.29 7.32 2.13
C ILE A 214 -40.68 6.66 2.13
N LEU A 215 -40.81 5.50 2.79
CA LEU A 215 -42.11 4.80 2.90
C LEU A 215 -43.16 5.63 3.65
N ALA A 216 -42.72 6.42 4.62
CA ALA A 216 -43.56 7.34 5.37
C ALA A 216 -43.85 8.66 4.64
N GLY A 217 -43.34 8.88 3.43
CA GLY A 217 -43.53 10.14 2.70
C GLY A 217 -42.97 11.35 3.45
N ASP A 218 -41.74 11.23 3.94
CA ASP A 218 -40.98 12.24 4.70
C ASP A 218 -41.56 12.61 6.08
N LYS A 219 -42.56 11.87 6.56
CA LYS A 219 -43.05 12.02 7.94
C LYS A 219 -42.07 11.40 8.94
N PRO A 220 -41.93 11.98 10.15
CA PRO A 220 -41.07 11.44 11.20
C PRO A 220 -41.66 10.19 11.89
N TYR A 221 -42.74 9.62 11.35
CA TYR A 221 -43.43 8.43 11.85
C TYR A 221 -44.06 7.67 10.68
N ILE A 222 -44.31 6.38 10.86
CA ILE A 222 -45.01 5.54 9.89
C ILE A 222 -46.25 4.90 10.53
N THR A 223 -47.26 4.54 9.73
CA THR A 223 -48.47 3.88 10.25
C THR A 223 -48.50 2.40 9.87
N ALA A 224 -49.24 1.59 10.65
CA ALA A 224 -49.43 0.17 10.37
C ALA A 224 -50.02 -0.10 8.96
N GLU A 225 -50.87 0.80 8.48
CA GLU A 225 -51.45 0.70 7.14
C GLU A 225 -50.41 0.94 6.04
N GLU A 226 -49.52 1.93 6.24
CA GLU A 226 -48.42 2.20 5.31
C GLU A 226 -47.44 1.03 5.26
N LEU A 227 -47.08 0.46 6.41
CA LEU A 227 -46.24 -0.74 6.44
C LEU A 227 -46.88 -1.93 5.71
N ARG A 228 -48.18 -2.18 5.92
CA ARG A 228 -48.90 -3.29 5.24
C ARG A 228 -49.09 -3.06 3.75
N ARG A 229 -49.09 -1.81 3.30
CA ARG A 229 -49.23 -1.45 1.89
C ARG A 229 -47.92 -1.60 1.12
N GLU A 230 -46.80 -1.23 1.74
CA GLU A 230 -45.51 -1.15 1.07
C GLU A 230 -44.60 -2.37 1.29
N LEU A 231 -44.83 -3.16 2.36
CA LEU A 231 -44.01 -4.32 2.70
C LEU A 231 -44.78 -5.65 2.57
N PRO A 232 -44.08 -6.78 2.36
CA PRO A 232 -44.68 -8.12 2.48
C PRO A 232 -45.40 -8.31 3.83
N PRO A 233 -46.53 -9.06 3.88
CA PRO A 233 -47.39 -9.14 5.07
C PRO A 233 -46.66 -9.51 6.36
N ASP A 234 -45.74 -10.45 6.27
CA ASP A 234 -44.92 -11.01 7.34
C ASP A 234 -43.86 -10.01 7.85
N GLN A 235 -43.29 -9.19 6.97
CA GLN A 235 -42.37 -8.11 7.35
C GLN A 235 -43.10 -6.91 7.95
N ALA A 236 -44.27 -6.55 7.41
CA ALA A 236 -45.11 -5.49 7.94
C ALA A 236 -45.56 -5.80 9.37
N GLU A 237 -46.04 -7.01 9.62
CA GLU A 237 -46.50 -7.43 10.94
C GLU A 237 -45.35 -7.52 11.96
N TYR A 238 -44.16 -7.95 11.52
CA TYR A 238 -42.95 -7.91 12.35
C TYR A 238 -42.61 -6.48 12.81
N CYS A 239 -42.61 -5.52 11.87
CA CYS A 239 -42.32 -4.12 12.18
C CYS A 239 -43.37 -3.52 13.12
N ILE A 240 -44.66 -3.79 12.89
CA ILE A 240 -45.77 -3.29 13.72
C ILE A 240 -45.67 -3.79 15.17
N GLN A 241 -45.25 -5.05 15.37
CA GLN A 241 -45.13 -5.63 16.71
C GLN A 241 -43.91 -5.12 17.48
N ARG A 242 -42.86 -4.69 16.78
CA ARG A 242 -41.57 -4.29 17.38
C ARG A 242 -41.38 -2.78 17.49
N MET A 243 -42.06 -1.99 16.65
CA MET A 243 -42.00 -0.54 16.71
C MET A 243 -42.83 -0.01 17.89
N GLY A 244 -42.23 0.90 18.66
CA GLY A 244 -42.93 1.65 19.70
C GLY A 244 -43.82 2.75 19.10
N PRO A 245 -44.80 3.28 19.87
CA PRO A 245 -45.60 4.40 19.42
C PRO A 245 -44.77 5.70 19.35
N PHE A 246 -44.96 6.48 18.29
CA PHE A 246 -44.26 7.76 18.10
C PHE A 246 -44.80 8.87 19.02
N LYS A 247 -43.90 9.52 19.76
CA LYS A 247 -44.21 10.53 20.79
C LYS A 247 -43.78 11.97 20.42
N GLY A 248 -43.72 12.29 19.13
CA GLY A 248 -43.36 13.63 18.64
C GLY A 248 -44.57 14.54 18.37
N PRO A 249 -44.31 15.85 18.13
CA PRO A 249 -45.35 16.80 17.73
C PRO A 249 -45.98 16.40 16.39
N GLY A 250 -47.33 16.43 16.32
CA GLY A 250 -48.07 15.98 15.13
C GLY A 250 -48.41 14.49 15.10
N THR A 251 -48.25 13.77 16.21
CA THR A 251 -48.58 12.34 16.29
C THR A 251 -50.05 12.06 15.99
N VAL A 252 -50.30 10.99 15.22
CA VAL A 252 -51.64 10.50 14.88
C VAL A 252 -51.90 9.15 15.56
N PRO A 253 -53.17 8.76 15.78
CA PRO A 253 -53.48 7.43 16.33
C PRO A 253 -52.87 6.32 15.49
N GLY A 254 -52.04 5.46 16.11
CA GLY A 254 -51.35 4.36 15.43
C GLY A 254 -50.04 4.74 14.74
N ALA A 255 -49.48 5.92 15.02
CA ALA A 255 -48.14 6.31 14.57
C ALA A 255 -47.05 5.49 15.28
N LEU A 256 -46.13 4.93 14.49
CA LEU A 256 -45.02 4.08 14.91
C LEU A 256 -43.69 4.80 14.71
N ASP A 257 -42.78 4.60 15.67
CA ASP A 257 -41.45 5.18 15.68
C ASP A 257 -40.44 4.22 15.05
N TYR A 258 -40.19 4.43 13.75
CA TYR A 258 -39.21 3.65 13.02
C TYR A 258 -37.77 4.06 13.36
N MET A 259 -37.52 5.28 13.88
CA MET A 259 -36.16 5.73 14.22
C MET A 259 -35.63 4.97 15.43
N SER A 260 -36.43 4.92 16.51
CA SER A 260 -36.07 4.16 17.71
C SER A 260 -35.94 2.66 17.41
N PHE A 261 -36.79 2.13 16.54
CA PHE A 261 -36.73 0.73 16.09
C PHE A 261 -35.45 0.44 15.31
N SER A 262 -35.10 1.27 14.33
CA SER A 262 -33.87 1.11 13.55
C SER A 262 -32.63 1.26 14.43
N THR A 263 -32.56 2.25 15.33
CA THR A 263 -31.42 2.37 16.25
C THR A 263 -31.32 1.19 17.21
N ALA A 264 -32.43 0.62 17.69
CA ALA A 264 -32.42 -0.54 18.57
C ALA A 264 -31.96 -1.83 17.86
N LEU A 265 -32.30 -2.00 16.57
CA LEU A 265 -31.92 -3.17 15.78
C LEU A 265 -30.38 -3.30 15.64
N TYR A 266 -29.66 -2.17 15.64
CA TYR A 266 -28.20 -2.13 15.55
C TYR A 266 -27.50 -1.85 16.90
N GLY A 267 -28.22 -1.31 17.89
CA GLY A 267 -27.69 -0.99 19.22
C GLY A 267 -27.58 -2.18 20.18
N GLU A 268 -28.19 -3.33 19.87
CA GLU A 268 -28.04 -4.57 20.66
C GLU A 268 -26.83 -5.43 20.24
N SER A 269 -26.09 -5.04 19.20
CA SER A 269 -24.95 -5.83 18.69
C SER A 269 -23.60 -5.57 19.40
N ASP A 270 -23.53 -4.61 20.32
CA ASP A 270 -22.32 -4.28 21.10
C ASP A 270 -22.48 -4.58 22.62
N LEU A 271 -22.90 -5.81 22.96
CA LEU A 271 -22.83 -6.34 24.34
C LEU A 271 -22.60 -7.85 24.41
#